data_AF-A0A381EK44-F1
#
_entry.id   AF-A0A381EK44-F1
#
_cell.length_a   1.000
_cell.length_b   1.000
_cell.length_c   1.000
_cell.angle_alpha   90.00
_cell.angle_beta   90.00
_cell.angle_gamma   90.00
#
_symmetry.space_group_name_H-M   'P 1'
#
loop_
_entity.id
_entity.type
_entity.pdbx_description
1 polymer ?
#
loop_
_entity_poly.entity_id
_entity_poly.type
_entity_poly.pdbx_seq_one_letter_code
_entity_poly.pdbx_strand_id
1 'polypeptide(L)'
;MLGIYDDDRLIREYQSELKASEFIPEILQNLLKEFEFKRLVYANGPGSYMGIKISYISLKTLSIVKEIPLFALSAFELNHFKPIRANKHFCFVYERGKIVLKQAVEGEFFLPSSLKEVNLKKDNLPFYFLDVI
;
A
#
# COMPACT_ATOMS: atom_id res chain seq x y z
N MET A 1 -7.30 -3.62 -1.00
CA MET A 1 -7.90 -2.85 0.10
C MET A 1 -7.65 -1.37 -0.12
N LEU A 2 -8.61 -0.51 0.22
CA LEU A 2 -8.47 0.95 0.22
C LEU A 2 -9.22 1.49 1.43
N GLY A 3 -8.60 2.44 2.15
CA GLY A 3 -9.20 3.07 3.32
C GLY A 3 -9.37 4.57 3.13
N ILE A 4 -10.47 5.12 3.64
CA ILE A 4 -10.67 6.56 3.79
C ILE A 4 -10.49 6.89 5.25
N TYR A 5 -9.67 7.91 5.52
CA TYR A 5 -9.32 8.35 6.86
C TYR A 5 -9.74 9.80 7.06
N ASP A 6 -10.39 10.07 8.18
CA ASP A 6 -10.70 11.42 8.67
C ASP A 6 -10.03 11.62 10.04
N ASP A 7 -9.28 12.71 10.19
CA ASP A 7 -8.41 12.95 11.35
C ASP A 7 -7.62 11.70 11.81
N ASP A 8 -6.99 11.03 10.85
CA ASP A 8 -6.21 9.80 11.02
C ASP A 8 -6.98 8.57 11.49
N ARG A 9 -8.31 8.58 11.50
CA ARG A 9 -9.14 7.43 11.87
C ARG A 9 -9.80 6.83 10.64
N LEU A 10 -9.78 5.51 10.53
CA LEU A 10 -10.44 4.79 9.43
C LEU A 10 -11.96 5.01 9.53
N ILE A 11 -12.57 5.59 8.49
CA ILE A 11 -14.02 5.83 8.43
C ILE A 11 -14.71 4.97 7.37
N ARG A 12 -13.99 4.52 6.35
CA ARG A 12 -14.51 3.62 5.30
C ARG A 12 -13.42 2.69 4.80
N GLU A 13 -13.81 1.46 4.49
CA GLU A 13 -12.96 0.45 3.89
C GLU A 13 -13.61 -0.10 2.62
N TYR A 14 -12.78 -0.36 1.62
CA TYR A 14 -13.16 -1.01 0.38
C TYR A 14 -12.24 -2.21 0.12
N GLN A 15 -12.86 -3.34 -0.22
CA GLN A 15 -12.18 -4.53 -0.71
C GLN A 15 -12.72 -4.87 -2.10
N SER A 16 -11.84 -5.41 -2.96
CA SER A 16 -12.20 -5.76 -4.32
C SER A 16 -11.29 -6.91 -4.79
N GLU A 17 -11.90 -7.86 -5.49
CA GLU A 17 -11.22 -8.97 -6.17
C GLU A 17 -10.75 -8.59 -7.58
N LEU A 18 -11.09 -7.37 -8.06
CA LEU A 18 -10.63 -6.88 -9.35
C LEU A 18 -9.12 -6.62 -9.34
N LYS A 19 -8.51 -6.63 -10.53
CA LYS A 19 -7.10 -6.23 -10.65
C LYS A 19 -6.95 -4.76 -10.24
N ALA A 20 -5.82 -4.42 -9.65
CA ALA A 20 -5.52 -3.03 -9.25
C ALA A 20 -5.66 -2.02 -10.41
N SER A 21 -5.33 -2.44 -11.64
CA SER A 21 -5.49 -1.61 -12.86
C SER A 21 -6.94 -1.26 -13.20
N GLU A 22 -7.90 -2.05 -12.71
CA GLU A 22 -9.33 -1.86 -12.95
C GLU A 22 -9.95 -1.17 -11.74
N PHE A 23 -9.68 -1.68 -10.54
CA PHE A 23 -10.24 -1.16 -9.29
C PHE A 23 -9.84 0.28 -9.01
N ILE A 24 -8.55 0.63 -9.14
CA ILE A 24 -8.04 1.94 -8.70
C ILE A 24 -8.65 3.09 -9.52
N PRO A 25 -8.68 3.06 -10.86
CA PRO A 25 -9.32 4.12 -11.63
C PRO A 25 -10.81 4.29 -11.30
N GLU A 26 -11.55 3.18 -11.17
CA GLU A 26 -12.98 3.20 -10.89
C GLU A 26 -13.27 3.80 -9.51
N ILE A 27 -12.60 3.31 -8.46
CA ILE A 27 -12.87 3.78 -7.10
C ILE A 27 -12.45 5.24 -6.91
N LEU A 28 -11.32 5.67 -7.51
CA LEU A 28 -10.88 7.06 -7.43
C LEU A 28 -11.87 8.01 -8.11
N GLN A 29 -12.47 7.61 -9.24
CA GLN A 29 -13.48 8.43 -9.92
C GLN A 29 -14.71 8.67 -9.04
N ASN A 30 -15.14 7.66 -8.27
CA ASN A 30 -16.27 7.79 -7.35
C ASN A 30 -15.90 8.62 -6.13
N LEU A 31 -14.76 8.33 -5.52
CA LEU A 31 -14.29 9.01 -4.31
C LEU A 31 -14.03 10.50 -4.53
N LEU A 32 -13.51 10.89 -5.69
CA LEU A 32 -13.24 12.30 -6.01
C LEU A 32 -14.50 13.15 -6.23
N LYS A 33 -15.68 12.53 -6.37
CA LYS A 33 -16.98 13.22 -6.39
C LYS A 33 -17.51 13.48 -4.98
N GLU A 34 -17.08 12.66 -4.01
CA GLU A 34 -17.60 12.68 -2.64
C GLU A 34 -16.65 13.40 -1.67
N PHE A 35 -15.34 13.33 -1.91
CA PHE A 35 -14.33 13.79 -0.97
C PHE A 35 -13.33 14.75 -1.61
N GLU A 36 -12.89 15.72 -0.80
CA GLU A 36 -11.68 16.48 -1.04
C GLU A 36 -10.56 15.94 -0.15
N PHE A 37 -9.53 15.35 -0.76
CA PHE A 37 -8.43 14.72 -0.04
C PHE A 37 -7.34 15.72 0.32
N LYS A 38 -6.88 15.72 1.57
CA LYS A 38 -5.73 16.55 2.01
C LYS A 38 -4.37 15.88 1.80
N ARG A 39 -4.34 14.54 1.69
CA ARG A 39 -3.12 13.75 1.48
C ARG A 39 -3.46 12.35 0.98
N LEU A 40 -2.47 11.70 0.37
CA LEU A 40 -2.55 10.34 -0.12
C LEU A 40 -1.50 9.47 0.58
N VAL A 41 -1.81 8.18 0.76
CA VAL A 41 -0.92 7.19 1.38
C VAL A 41 -0.98 5.90 0.58
N TYR A 42 0.15 5.22 0.41
CA TYR A 42 0.17 3.88 -0.18
C TYR A 42 1.26 2.99 0.44
N ALA A 43 1.07 1.67 0.38
CA ALA A 43 2.11 0.71 0.74
C ALA A 43 3.12 0.61 -0.41
N ASN A 44 4.38 1.01 -0.19
CA ASN A 44 5.39 1.05 -1.25
C ASN A 44 6.14 -0.27 -1.46
N GLY A 45 5.94 -1.24 -0.58
CA GLY A 45 6.50 -2.59 -0.69
C GLY A 45 7.02 -3.16 0.64
N PRO A 46 7.52 -4.41 0.63
CA PRO A 46 7.55 -5.32 -0.53
C PRO A 46 6.17 -5.92 -0.86
N GLY A 47 6.01 -6.53 -2.03
CA GLY A 47 4.73 -7.10 -2.49
C GLY A 47 4.67 -7.28 -4.00
N SER A 48 3.46 -7.39 -4.56
CA SER A 48 3.24 -7.50 -6.00
C SER A 48 3.83 -6.30 -6.75
N TYR A 49 4.83 -6.56 -7.60
CA TYR A 49 5.49 -5.54 -8.42
C TYR A 49 4.48 -4.67 -9.19
N MET A 50 3.52 -5.32 -9.87
CA MET A 50 2.50 -4.61 -10.63
C MET A 50 1.52 -3.85 -9.74
N GLY A 51 1.13 -4.43 -8.59
CA GLY A 51 0.24 -3.76 -7.63
C GLY A 51 0.85 -2.47 -7.08
N ILE A 52 2.13 -2.52 -6.69
CA ILE A 52 2.89 -1.36 -6.21
C ILE A 52 3.01 -0.31 -7.32
N LYS A 53 3.41 -0.72 -8.52
CA LYS A 53 3.60 0.19 -9.66
C LYS A 53 2.32 0.93 -10.04
N ILE A 54 1.21 0.21 -10.17
CA ILE A 54 -0.08 0.81 -10.53
C ILE A 54 -0.54 1.77 -9.43
N SER A 55 -0.49 1.34 -8.16
CA SER A 55 -0.88 2.19 -7.02
C SER A 55 -0.06 3.49 -6.97
N TYR A 56 1.26 3.36 -7.12
CA TYR A 56 2.15 4.52 -7.12
C TYR A 56 1.84 5.48 -8.26
N ILE A 57 1.76 5.00 -9.51
CA ILE A 57 1.52 5.87 -10.67
C ILE A 57 0.18 6.60 -10.54
N SER A 58 -0.88 5.87 -10.17
CA SER A 58 -2.22 6.45 -9.99
C SER A 58 -2.25 7.52 -8.91
N LEU A 59 -1.73 7.22 -7.71
CA LEU A 59 -1.77 8.15 -6.58
C LEU A 59 -0.75 9.29 -6.73
N LYS A 60 0.39 9.04 -7.37
CA LYS A 60 1.38 10.08 -7.69
C LYS A 60 0.82 11.07 -8.71
N THR A 61 0.12 10.58 -9.73
CA THR A 61 -0.57 11.43 -10.70
C THR A 61 -1.61 12.29 -10.00
N LEU A 62 -2.45 11.69 -9.14
CA LEU A 62 -3.46 12.41 -8.38
C LEU A 62 -2.84 13.46 -7.44
N SER A 63 -1.76 13.11 -6.75
CA SER A 63 -0.99 14.01 -5.89
C SER A 63 -0.51 15.25 -6.65
N ILE A 64 -0.02 15.09 -7.88
CA ILE A 64 0.43 16.20 -8.72
C ILE A 64 -0.76 17.04 -9.16
N VAL A 65 -1.81 16.43 -9.69
CA VAL A 65 -2.99 17.13 -10.25
C VAL A 65 -3.76 17.91 -9.17
N LYS A 66 -3.81 17.39 -7.94
CA LYS A 66 -4.51 18.02 -6.82
C LYS A 66 -3.62 18.85 -5.90
N GLU A 67 -2.31 18.88 -6.17
CA GLU A 67 -1.31 19.55 -5.34
C GLU A 67 -1.35 19.12 -3.85
N ILE A 68 -1.55 17.82 -3.61
CA ILE A 68 -1.59 17.23 -2.26
C ILE A 68 -0.45 16.25 -2.04
N PRO A 69 0.09 16.14 -0.80
CA PRO A 69 1.22 15.27 -0.52
C PRO A 69 0.87 13.78 -0.64
N LEU A 70 1.80 13.00 -1.18
CA LEU A 70 1.79 11.53 -1.19
C LEU A 70 2.83 11.01 -0.20
N PHE A 71 2.40 10.12 0.69
CA PHE A 71 3.26 9.40 1.63
C PHE A 71 3.30 7.91 1.30
N ALA A 72 4.38 7.25 1.72
CA ALA A 72 4.50 5.81 1.69
C ALA A 72 4.58 5.22 3.09
N LEU A 73 4.26 3.93 3.22
CA LEU A 73 4.54 3.11 4.40
C LEU A 73 5.00 1.72 3.96
N SER A 74 5.65 0.97 4.84
CA SER A 74 6.04 -0.40 4.51
C SER A 74 4.84 -1.34 4.55
N ALA A 75 4.73 -2.24 3.58
CA ALA A 75 3.67 -3.25 3.58
C ALA A 75 3.68 -4.13 4.83
N PHE A 76 4.83 -4.33 5.49
CA PHE A 76 4.91 -5.07 6.75
C PHE A 76 4.15 -4.40 7.90
N GLU A 77 4.01 -3.08 7.88
CA GLU A 77 3.24 -2.35 8.90
C GLU A 77 1.74 -2.63 8.78
N LEU A 78 1.29 -3.12 7.61
CA LEU A 78 -0.09 -3.50 7.34
C LEU A 78 -0.37 -5.00 7.51
N ASN A 79 0.57 -5.78 8.03
CA ASN A 79 0.36 -7.22 8.27
C ASN A 79 0.98 -7.74 9.59
N HIS A 80 1.28 -6.83 10.52
CA HIS A 80 1.96 -7.13 11.78
C HIS A 80 3.34 -7.77 11.58
N PHE A 81 4.09 -7.34 10.56
CA PHE A 81 5.42 -7.86 10.21
C PHE A 81 5.45 -9.37 9.95
N LYS A 82 4.32 -9.95 9.54
CA LYS A 82 4.24 -11.34 9.08
C LYS A 82 4.82 -11.48 7.65
N PRO A 83 5.13 -12.70 7.19
CA PRO A 83 5.61 -12.90 5.82
C PRO A 83 4.66 -12.34 4.76
N ILE A 84 5.20 -11.68 3.74
CA ILE A 84 4.44 -11.17 2.59
C ILE A 84 4.75 -12.04 1.39
N ARG A 85 3.74 -12.61 0.74
CA ARG A 85 3.95 -13.48 -0.43
C ARG A 85 4.66 -12.77 -1.57
N ALA A 86 5.69 -13.43 -2.09
CA ALA A 86 6.47 -12.99 -3.24
C ALA A 86 6.09 -13.81 -4.47
N ASN A 87 6.35 -15.12 -4.44
CA ASN A 87 6.03 -16.05 -5.53
C ASN A 87 5.90 -17.49 -4.99
N LYS A 88 4.84 -18.20 -5.40
CA LYS A 88 4.51 -19.55 -4.91
C LYS A 88 4.56 -19.61 -3.38
N HIS A 89 5.47 -20.40 -2.81
CA HIS A 89 5.65 -20.58 -1.37
C HIS A 89 6.71 -19.66 -0.75
N PHE A 90 7.39 -18.83 -1.57
CA PHE A 90 8.35 -17.85 -1.09
C PHE A 90 7.67 -16.56 -0.68
N CYS A 91 8.10 -16.05 0.47
CA CYS A 91 7.67 -14.79 1.04
C CYS A 91 8.86 -13.89 1.35
N PHE A 92 8.63 -12.59 1.30
CA PHE A 92 9.46 -11.60 1.95
C PHE A 92 9.23 -11.70 3.46
N VAL A 93 10.30 -11.92 4.21
CA VAL A 93 10.25 -12.01 5.68
C VAL A 93 11.13 -10.93 6.27
N TYR A 94 10.59 -10.19 7.24
CA TYR A 94 11.33 -9.16 7.97
C TYR A 94 12.02 -9.78 9.18
N GLU A 95 13.34 -9.91 9.14
CA GLU A 95 14.14 -10.52 10.19
C GLU A 95 15.35 -9.64 10.53
N ARG A 96 15.50 -9.30 11.83
CA ARG A 96 16.66 -8.55 12.35
C ARG A 96 16.97 -7.27 11.54
N GLY A 97 15.94 -6.54 11.13
CA GLY A 97 16.07 -5.30 10.37
C GLY A 97 16.33 -5.48 8.88
N LYS A 98 16.27 -6.71 8.35
CA LYS A 98 16.49 -7.01 6.93
C LYS A 98 15.28 -7.74 6.34
N ILE A 99 15.10 -7.58 5.03
CA ILE A 99 14.11 -8.34 4.26
C ILE A 99 14.85 -9.48 3.58
N VAL A 100 14.39 -10.71 3.80
CA VAL A 100 14.94 -11.93 3.17
C VAL A 100 13.84 -12.68 2.42
N LEU A 101 14.20 -13.34 1.33
CA LEU A 101 13.30 -14.22 0.60
C LEU A 101 13.46 -15.66 1.10
N LYS A 102 12.39 -16.25 1.64
CA LYS A 102 12.39 -17.65 2.09
C LYS A 102 11.01 -18.27 2.04
N GLN A 103 10.93 -19.59 2.14
CA GLN A 103 9.65 -20.28 2.28
C GLN A 103 9.01 -19.94 3.62
N ALA A 104 7.76 -19.50 3.58
CA ALA A 104 6.97 -19.17 4.76
C ALA A 104 5.47 -19.14 4.41
N VAL A 105 4.63 -19.10 5.45
CA VAL A 105 3.18 -18.88 5.30
C VAL A 105 2.91 -17.38 5.32
N GLU A 106 2.18 -16.89 4.33
CA GLU A 106 1.82 -15.47 4.23
C GLU A 106 0.91 -15.02 5.37
N GLY A 107 1.10 -13.78 5.82
CA GLY A 107 0.19 -13.12 6.75
C GLY A 107 -0.90 -12.35 6.02
N GLU A 108 -2.01 -12.14 6.71
CA GLU A 108 -3.12 -11.33 6.22
C GLU A 108 -2.83 -9.84 6.39
N PHE A 109 -3.29 -9.05 5.43
CA PHE A 109 -3.22 -7.60 5.47
C PHE A 109 -4.44 -7.01 6.18
N PHE A 110 -4.24 -5.86 6.83
CA PHE A 110 -5.30 -5.05 7.43
C PHE A 110 -5.11 -3.57 7.10
N LEU A 111 -6.18 -2.79 7.23
CA LEU A 111 -6.10 -1.33 7.29
C LEU A 111 -6.04 -0.92 8.77
N PRO A 112 -5.05 -0.13 9.21
CA PRO A 112 -4.96 0.27 10.61
C PRO A 112 -6.15 1.13 11.00
N SER A 113 -6.61 0.99 12.25
CA SER A 113 -7.65 1.85 12.81
C SER A 113 -7.23 3.32 12.84
N SER A 114 -5.93 3.57 13.02
CA SER A 114 -5.35 4.89 12.90
C SER A 114 -4.06 4.95 12.09
N LEU A 115 -3.91 5.99 11.25
CA LEU A 115 -2.65 6.28 10.56
C LEU A 115 -1.51 6.67 11.51
N LYS A 116 -1.79 6.91 12.79
CA LYS A 116 -0.76 7.15 13.83
C LYS A 116 -0.04 5.87 14.26
N GLU A 117 -0.60 4.70 13.93
CA GLU A 117 -0.02 3.39 14.26
C GLU A 117 1.03 2.94 13.23
N VAL A 118 1.18 3.68 12.13
CA VAL A 118 2.09 3.37 11.01
C VAL A 118 3.05 4.52 10.74
N ASN A 119 4.22 4.20 10.20
CA ASN A 119 5.26 5.16 9.92
C ASN A 119 5.15 5.72 8.50
N LEU A 120 4.45 6.85 8.37
CA LEU A 120 4.32 7.55 7.09
C LEU A 120 5.64 8.25 6.69
N LYS A 121 6.16 7.92 5.52
CA LYS A 121 7.40 8.46 4.95
C LYS A 121 7.12 9.42 3.80
N LYS A 122 7.85 10.54 3.79
CA LYS A 122 7.85 11.50 2.67
C LYS A 122 8.56 10.95 1.44
N ASP A 123 9.60 10.13 1.65
CA ASP A 123 10.17 9.32 0.57
C ASP A 123 9.13 8.26 0.20
N ASN A 124 8.49 8.51 -0.93
CA ASN A 124 7.36 7.75 -1.42
C ASN A 124 7.71 6.92 -2.64
N LEU A 125 8.99 6.71 -2.95
CA LEU A 125 9.38 5.87 -4.07
C LEU A 125 8.99 4.40 -3.82
N PRO A 126 8.53 3.69 -4.87
CA PRO A 126 8.29 2.26 -4.79
C PRO A 126 9.53 1.49 -4.32
N PHE A 127 9.33 0.58 -3.36
CA PHE A 127 10.34 -0.36 -2.92
C PHE A 127 10.16 -1.68 -3.70
N TYR A 128 10.86 -1.78 -4.83
CA TYR A 128 10.91 -3.02 -5.60
C TYR A 128 12.00 -3.94 -5.05
N PHE A 129 11.58 -5.01 -4.37
CA PHE A 129 12.50 -6.08 -4.00
C PHE A 129 12.72 -6.97 -5.22
N LEU A 130 13.77 -6.67 -5.99
CA LEU A 130 14.22 -7.50 -7.10
C LEU A 130 15.35 -8.38 -6.58
N ASP A 131 15.04 -9.63 -6.21
CA ASP A 131 16.08 -10.63 -6.05
C ASP A 131 16.59 -10.99 -7.44
N VAL A 132 17.89 -10.81 -7.65
CA VAL A 132 18.57 -11.33 -8.83
C VAL A 132 18.65 -12.85 -8.63
N ILE A 133 17.77 -13.59 -9.30
CA ILE A 133 17.89 -15.05 -9.44
C ILE A 133 19.01 -15.33 -10.44
#